data_AF-A0AA92C682-F1
#
_entry.id   AF-A0AA92C682-F1
#
_cell.length_a   1.000
_cell.length_b   1.000
_cell.length_c   1.000
_cell.angle_alpha   90.00
_cell.angle_beta   90.00
_cell.angle_gamma   90.00
#
_symmetry.space_group_name_H-M   'P 1'
#
loop_
_entity.id
_entity.type
_entity.pdbx_description
1 polymer ?
#
loop_
_entity_poly.entity_id
_entity_poly.type
_entity_poly.pdbx_seq_one_letter_code
_entity_poly.pdbx_strand_id
1 'polypeptide(L)'
;MTVITFANTKGGAGKTTAVLLLATELARTGHRVTVLDADPQLWISHWFEISGSINNLSVISNVTMASLEGHIRENRSNTDCFIIDLPGTKSPLLTMALGISDHVLIPVQGSAMDARGAAEVLDHLAFLDAKMGRKIDHSVVLTRVNAMVSTRALLQVKMLLESRNVRVLNTPIAERAAFRDIFDHGGTIAALDCQKVSNVDKALENVRLFAAELLALLPARVVRSGRDFRFGRRAA
;
A
#
# COMPACT_ATOMS: atom_id res chain seq x y z
N MET A 1 0.59 -8.18 -14.46
CA MET A 1 1.66 -7.98 -13.45
C MET A 1 1.85 -6.50 -13.28
N THR A 2 1.72 -6.05 -12.04
CA THR A 2 1.93 -4.66 -11.60
C THR A 2 2.79 -4.66 -10.35
N VAL A 3 3.68 -3.68 -10.22
CA VAL A 3 4.56 -3.49 -9.05
C VAL A 3 4.19 -2.19 -8.35
N ILE A 4 3.75 -2.30 -7.10
CA ILE A 4 3.41 -1.17 -6.24
C ILE A 4 4.43 -1.10 -5.11
N THR A 5 5.13 0.02 -4.98
CA THR A 5 6.07 0.24 -3.88
C THR A 5 5.50 1.20 -2.86
N PHE A 6 5.62 0.85 -1.59
CA PHE A 6 5.31 1.73 -0.47
C PHE A 6 6.60 2.37 0.05
N ALA A 7 6.72 3.69 -0.07
CA ALA A 7 7.97 4.39 0.20
C ALA A 7 7.79 5.62 1.09
N ASN A 8 8.60 5.68 2.14
CA ASN A 8 8.82 6.85 2.99
C ASN A 8 10.10 6.59 3.80
N THR A 9 11.08 7.48 3.70
CA THR A 9 12.41 7.38 4.34
C THR A 9 12.39 7.69 5.83
N LYS A 10 11.21 7.82 6.44
CA LYS A 10 11.02 7.83 7.90
C LYS A 10 10.23 6.63 8.38
N GLY A 11 10.68 6.10 9.51
CA GLY A 11 9.97 5.09 10.28
C GLY A 11 8.63 5.63 10.78
N GLY A 12 7.65 4.74 10.94
CA GLY A 12 6.37 5.08 11.54
C GLY A 12 5.36 5.71 10.60
N ALA A 13 5.66 6.03 9.33
CA ALA A 13 4.71 6.66 8.39
C ALA A 13 3.48 5.82 7.98
N GLY A 14 3.37 4.57 8.45
CA GLY A 14 2.25 3.67 8.15
C GLY A 14 2.39 2.83 6.89
N LYS A 15 3.62 2.60 6.39
CA LYS A 15 3.91 1.79 5.19
C LYS A 15 3.42 0.36 5.30
N THR A 16 3.97 -0.39 6.25
CA THR A 16 3.63 -1.78 6.54
C THR A 16 2.13 -1.99 6.75
N THR A 17 1.46 -1.10 7.49
CA THR A 17 0.00 -1.13 7.64
C THR A 17 -0.69 -0.96 6.30
N ALA A 18 -0.35 0.06 5.52
CA ALA A 18 -0.97 0.30 4.22
C ALA A 18 -0.72 -0.85 3.21
N VAL A 19 0.46 -1.48 3.28
CA VAL A 19 0.79 -2.70 2.53
C VAL A 19 -0.16 -3.83 2.87
N LEU A 20 -0.33 -4.17 4.15
CA LEU A 20 -1.23 -5.26 4.57
C LEU A 20 -2.68 -4.97 4.21
N LEU A 21 -3.16 -3.74 4.42
CA LEU A 21 -4.53 -3.35 4.07
C LEU A 21 -4.79 -3.51 2.57
N LEU A 22 -3.86 -3.07 1.72
CA LEU A 22 -3.99 -3.24 0.28
C LEU A 22 -3.90 -4.73 -0.12
N ALA A 23 -2.87 -5.43 0.35
CA ALA A 23 -2.58 -6.80 -0.05
C ALA A 23 -3.73 -7.74 0.29
N THR A 24 -4.27 -7.64 1.50
CA THR A 24 -5.39 -8.47 1.95
C THR A 24 -6.68 -8.17 1.20
N GLU A 25 -6.96 -6.92 0.87
CA GLU A 25 -8.15 -6.55 0.10
C GLU A 25 -8.06 -6.97 -1.38
N LEU A 26 -6.89 -6.84 -1.99
CA LEU A 26 -6.65 -7.33 -3.34
C LEU A 26 -6.77 -8.85 -3.43
N ALA A 27 -6.19 -9.58 -2.46
CA ALA A 27 -6.32 -11.03 -2.36
C ALA A 27 -7.78 -11.47 -2.17
N ARG A 28 -8.52 -10.78 -1.29
CA ARG A 28 -9.96 -11.00 -1.03
C ARG A 28 -10.82 -10.76 -2.28
N THR A 29 -10.43 -9.81 -3.14
CA THR A 29 -11.11 -9.52 -4.40
C THR A 29 -10.64 -10.40 -5.57
N GLY A 30 -9.79 -11.40 -5.29
CA GLY A 30 -9.42 -12.46 -6.23
C GLY A 30 -8.12 -12.24 -7.00
N HIS A 31 -7.37 -11.16 -6.72
CA HIS A 31 -6.07 -10.91 -7.32
C HIS A 31 -5.01 -11.79 -6.65
N ARG A 32 -4.07 -12.35 -7.42
CA ARG A 32 -2.90 -13.04 -6.85
C ARG A 32 -1.86 -12.01 -6.46
N VAL A 33 -1.62 -11.85 -5.18
CA VAL A 33 -0.76 -10.83 -4.59
C VAL A 33 0.48 -11.49 -3.99
N THR A 34 1.65 -10.94 -4.31
CA THR A 34 2.91 -11.29 -3.64
C THR A 34 3.45 -10.05 -2.95
N VAL A 35 3.60 -10.10 -1.63
CA VAL A 35 4.25 -9.04 -0.86
C VAL A 35 5.74 -9.36 -0.72
N LEU A 36 6.58 -8.39 -1.05
CA LEU A 36 8.03 -8.45 -0.91
C LEU A 36 8.39 -7.64 0.34
N ASP A 37 8.69 -8.34 1.44
CA ASP A 37 9.05 -7.75 2.72
C ASP A 37 10.55 -7.50 2.76
N ALA A 38 10.93 -6.24 2.55
CA ALA A 38 12.32 -5.80 2.56
C ALA A 38 12.68 -4.98 3.81
N ASP A 39 11.74 -4.80 4.75
CA ASP A 39 12.04 -4.15 6.03
C ASP A 39 12.73 -5.16 6.97
N PRO A 40 13.93 -4.87 7.49
CA PRO A 40 14.63 -5.75 8.43
C PRO A 40 13.85 -6.07 9.72
N GLN A 41 12.80 -5.31 10.05
CA GLN A 41 11.94 -5.59 11.20
C GLN A 41 10.93 -6.71 10.95
N LEU A 42 10.71 -7.11 9.69
CA LEU A 42 9.94 -8.30 9.30
C LEU A 42 8.49 -8.35 9.87
N TRP A 43 7.87 -7.20 10.10
CA TRP A 43 6.50 -7.13 10.63
C TRP A 43 5.48 -7.84 9.74
N ILE A 44 5.63 -7.77 8.41
CA ILE A 44 4.75 -8.45 7.46
C ILE A 44 5.00 -9.95 7.50
N SER A 45 6.26 -10.37 7.52
CA SER A 45 6.63 -11.78 7.60
C SER A 45 6.07 -12.43 8.86
N HIS A 46 6.27 -11.81 10.02
CA HIS A 46 5.72 -12.28 11.30
C HIS A 46 4.18 -12.32 11.30
N TRP A 47 3.54 -11.28 10.77
CA TRP A 47 2.09 -11.27 10.59
C TRP A 47 1.61 -12.46 9.74
N PHE A 48 2.30 -12.77 8.65
CA PHE A 48 1.92 -13.85 7.75
C PHE A 48 2.09 -15.23 8.39
N GLU A 49 3.14 -15.42 9.18
CA GLU A 49 3.35 -16.65 9.97
C GLU A 49 2.18 -16.91 10.94
N ILE A 50 1.73 -15.89 11.68
CA ILE A 50 0.57 -16.00 12.58
C ILE A 50 -0.72 -16.24 11.79
N SER A 51 -0.85 -15.60 10.62
CA SER A 51 -2.04 -15.69 9.77
C SER A 51 -2.26 -17.09 9.18
N GLY A 52 -1.18 -17.86 9.03
CA GLY A 52 -1.20 -19.07 8.22
C GLY A 52 -1.48 -18.77 6.74
N SER A 53 -2.15 -19.70 6.05
CA SER A 53 -2.43 -19.55 4.62
C SER A 53 -3.59 -18.59 4.35
N ILE A 54 -3.31 -17.51 3.62
CA ILE A 54 -4.34 -16.60 3.07
C ILE A 54 -4.46 -16.86 1.57
N ASN A 55 -5.68 -17.15 1.09
CA ASN A 55 -5.94 -17.40 -0.32
C ASN A 55 -5.48 -16.22 -1.20
N ASN A 56 -4.79 -16.53 -2.30
CA ASN A 56 -4.24 -15.58 -3.27
C ASN A 56 -3.20 -14.59 -2.70
N LEU A 57 -2.64 -14.84 -1.52
CA LEU A 57 -1.62 -13.99 -0.93
C LEU A 57 -0.37 -14.80 -0.55
N SER A 58 0.78 -14.33 -0.99
CA SER A 58 2.09 -14.84 -0.56
C SER A 58 2.95 -13.70 -0.02
N VAL A 59 3.88 -14.05 0.86
CA VAL A 59 4.90 -13.13 1.39
C VAL A 59 6.28 -13.74 1.13
N ILE A 60 7.18 -12.93 0.59
CA ILE A 60 8.59 -13.26 0.46
C ILE A 60 9.36 -12.36 1.43
N SER A 61 9.98 -12.98 2.44
CA SER A 61 10.72 -12.31 3.50
C SER A 61 12.17 -12.04 3.12
N ASN A 62 12.83 -11.16 3.88
CA ASN A 62 14.27 -10.86 3.74
C ASN A 62 14.67 -10.43 2.32
N VAL A 63 13.82 -9.65 1.67
CA VAL A 63 14.09 -9.18 0.31
C VAL A 63 15.22 -8.15 0.35
N THR A 64 16.25 -8.39 -0.46
CA THR A 64 17.42 -7.52 -0.55
C THR A 64 17.47 -6.86 -1.93
N MET A 65 18.37 -5.88 -2.09
CA MET A 65 18.64 -5.30 -3.40
C MET A 65 19.07 -6.35 -4.43
N ALA A 66 19.81 -7.39 -4.03
CA ALA A 66 20.28 -8.43 -4.95
C ALA A 66 19.17 -9.42 -5.36
N SER A 67 18.16 -9.62 -4.50
CA SER A 67 17.12 -10.63 -4.73
C SER A 67 15.80 -10.06 -5.26
N LEU A 68 15.55 -8.75 -5.12
CA LEU A 68 14.28 -8.12 -5.47
C LEU A 68 13.80 -8.44 -6.90
N GLU A 69 14.63 -8.18 -7.90
CA GLU A 69 14.28 -8.45 -9.31
C GLU A 69 14.16 -9.96 -9.59
N GLY A 70 15.00 -10.78 -8.93
CA GLY A 70 14.94 -12.24 -9.02
C GLY A 70 13.58 -12.77 -8.58
N HIS A 71 13.12 -12.35 -7.40
CA HIS A 71 11.82 -12.74 -6.86
C HIS A 71 10.65 -12.31 -7.75
N ILE A 72 10.67 -11.09 -8.28
CA ILE A 72 9.64 -10.62 -9.22
C ILE A 72 9.62 -11.49 -10.47
N ARG A 73 10.79 -11.79 -11.05
CA ARG A 73 10.91 -12.61 -12.26
C ARG A 73 10.42 -14.04 -12.05
N GLU A 74 10.82 -14.67 -10.95
CA GLU A 74 10.49 -16.07 -10.62
C GLU A 74 9.00 -16.26 -10.32
N ASN A 75 8.35 -15.26 -9.71
CA ASN A 75 6.96 -15.36 -9.28
C ASN A 75 5.96 -14.70 -10.25
N ARG A 76 6.44 -14.22 -11.40
CA ARG A 76 5.66 -13.44 -12.36
C ARG A 76 4.44 -14.17 -12.93
N SER A 77 4.53 -15.48 -13.15
CA SER A 77 3.43 -16.29 -13.69
C SER A 77 2.27 -16.46 -12.70
N ASN A 78 2.59 -16.41 -11.41
CA ASN A 78 1.66 -16.67 -10.32
C ASN A 78 1.19 -15.40 -9.61
N THR A 79 1.65 -14.23 -10.02
CA THR A 79 1.40 -12.94 -9.36
C THR A 79 0.81 -11.92 -10.32
N ASP A 80 -0.36 -11.39 -9.96
CA ASP A 80 -1.00 -10.28 -10.67
C ASP A 80 -0.46 -8.94 -10.17
N CYS A 81 -0.25 -8.81 -8.86
CA CYS A 81 0.27 -7.61 -8.20
C CYS A 81 1.39 -7.93 -7.20
N PHE A 82 2.57 -7.33 -7.40
CA PHE A 82 3.63 -7.28 -6.40
C PHE A 82 3.48 -6.02 -5.56
N ILE A 83 3.60 -6.17 -4.24
CA ILE A 83 3.62 -5.04 -3.30
C ILE A 83 4.94 -5.09 -2.55
N ILE A 84 5.68 -3.98 -2.55
CA ILE A 84 7.00 -3.88 -1.90
C ILE A 84 6.88 -3.03 -0.64
N ASP A 85 7.19 -3.62 0.52
CA ASP A 85 7.39 -2.88 1.77
C ASP A 85 8.88 -2.59 1.95
N LEU A 86 9.22 -1.31 2.08
CA LEU A 86 10.60 -0.85 2.18
C LEU A 86 10.92 -0.39 3.60
N PRO A 87 12.19 -0.49 4.01
CA PRO A 87 12.62 0.07 5.29
C PRO A 87 12.40 1.58 5.34
N GLY A 88 12.17 2.10 6.55
CA GLY A 88 12.02 3.54 6.83
C GLY A 88 13.32 4.33 6.80
N THR A 89 14.22 4.05 5.86
CA THR A 89 15.54 4.67 5.73
C THR A 89 15.92 4.86 4.26
N LYS A 90 16.93 5.70 4.01
CA LYS A 90 17.52 5.82 2.68
C LYS A 90 18.39 4.60 2.41
N SER A 91 18.21 3.98 1.26
CA SER A 91 19.03 2.84 0.84
C SER A 91 19.07 2.74 -0.69
N PRO A 92 20.08 2.08 -1.27
CA PRO A 92 20.09 1.74 -2.69
C PRO A 92 18.86 0.92 -3.12
N LEU A 93 18.35 0.08 -2.22
CA LEU A 93 17.12 -0.70 -2.41
C LEU A 93 15.90 0.19 -2.66
N LEU A 94 15.76 1.33 -1.97
CA LEU A 94 14.70 2.31 -2.24
C LEU A 94 14.74 2.75 -3.70
N THR A 95 15.89 3.25 -4.17
CA THR A 95 16.05 3.73 -5.55
C THR A 95 15.73 2.64 -6.58
N MET A 96 16.19 1.40 -6.35
CA MET A 96 15.88 0.26 -7.21
C MET A 96 14.38 -0.05 -7.25
N ALA A 97 13.74 -0.16 -6.08
CA ALA A 97 12.31 -0.45 -5.97
C ALA A 97 11.46 0.63 -6.64
N LEU A 98 11.79 1.92 -6.46
CA LEU A 98 11.15 3.02 -7.19
C LEU A 98 11.30 2.84 -8.71
N GLY A 99 12.52 2.55 -9.18
CA GLY A 99 12.84 2.42 -10.60
C GLY A 99 12.13 1.28 -11.33
N ILE A 100 11.72 0.21 -10.62
CA ILE A 100 10.97 -0.92 -11.19
C ILE A 100 9.45 -0.83 -10.96
N SER A 101 8.98 0.18 -10.23
CA SER A 101 7.56 0.32 -9.89
C SER A 101 6.73 0.82 -11.06
N ASP A 102 5.51 0.31 -11.15
CA ASP A 102 4.44 0.90 -11.96
C ASP A 102 3.78 2.05 -11.21
N HIS A 103 3.65 1.94 -9.88
CA HIS A 103 3.14 3.01 -9.03
C HIS A 103 3.86 3.04 -7.68
N VAL A 104 4.15 4.24 -7.18
CA VAL A 104 4.72 4.46 -5.85
C VAL A 104 3.71 5.14 -4.96
N LEU A 105 3.34 4.49 -3.87
CA LEU A 105 2.47 5.06 -2.85
C LEU A 105 3.32 5.58 -1.68
N ILE A 106 3.09 6.83 -1.29
CA ILE A 106 3.87 7.54 -0.26
C ILE A 106 2.98 7.82 0.96
N PRO A 107 3.07 7.02 2.03
CA PRO A 107 2.31 7.24 3.26
C PRO A 107 2.83 8.44 4.06
N VAL A 108 1.93 9.27 4.60
CA VAL A 108 2.25 10.50 5.37
C VAL A 108 1.26 10.68 6.53
N GLN A 109 1.70 10.92 7.77
CA GLN A 109 0.82 11.11 8.93
C GLN A 109 0.48 12.57 9.23
N GLY A 110 1.14 13.51 8.56
CA GLY A 110 0.93 14.95 8.78
C GLY A 110 1.85 15.54 9.83
N SER A 111 2.94 14.85 10.18
CA SER A 111 4.03 15.40 10.99
C SER A 111 5.12 16.02 10.11
N ALA A 112 5.89 16.98 10.65
CA ALA A 112 7.01 17.56 9.90
C ALA A 112 8.06 16.50 9.50
N MET A 113 8.22 15.45 10.32
CA MET A 113 9.18 14.38 10.06
C MET A 113 8.76 13.51 8.87
N ASP A 114 7.53 13.03 8.84
CA ASP A 114 7.04 12.21 7.71
C ASP A 114 6.98 13.00 6.40
N ALA A 115 6.67 14.30 6.45
CA ALA A 115 6.67 15.17 5.29
C ALA A 115 8.09 15.31 4.70
N ARG A 116 9.11 15.39 5.56
CA ARG A 116 10.51 15.36 5.10
C ARG A 116 10.85 14.03 4.42
N GLY A 117 10.38 12.92 4.97
CA GLY A 117 10.61 11.61 4.35
C GLY A 117 9.90 11.43 3.01
N ALA A 118 8.69 11.96 2.88
CA ALA A 118 7.96 12.00 1.61
C ALA A 118 8.67 12.88 0.57
N ALA A 119 9.17 14.06 0.96
CA ALA A 119 9.94 14.93 0.07
C ALA A 119 11.19 14.23 -0.48
N GLU A 120 11.90 13.49 0.36
CA GLU A 120 13.08 12.72 -0.07
C GLU A 120 12.71 11.63 -1.11
N VAL A 121 11.58 10.94 -0.95
CA VAL A 121 11.10 9.98 -1.96
C VAL A 121 10.77 10.68 -3.29
N LEU A 122 10.13 11.85 -3.23
CA LEU A 122 9.81 12.65 -4.41
C LEU A 122 11.07 13.13 -5.15
N ASP A 123 12.12 13.53 -4.42
CA ASP A 123 13.41 13.90 -5.01
C ASP A 123 14.05 12.71 -5.76
N HIS A 124 13.98 11.50 -5.18
CA HIS A 124 14.45 10.28 -5.83
C HIS A 124 13.64 9.93 -7.08
N LEU A 125 12.31 10.10 -7.03
CA LEU A 125 11.43 9.91 -8.20
C LEU A 125 11.77 10.90 -9.31
N ALA A 126 11.94 12.18 -9.00
CA ALA A 126 12.32 13.20 -9.98
C ALA A 126 13.68 12.91 -10.62
N PHE A 127 14.65 12.45 -9.83
CA PHE A 127 15.95 12.01 -10.34
C PHE A 127 15.83 10.81 -11.29
N LEU A 128 15.03 9.81 -10.93
CA LEU A 128 14.79 8.64 -11.77
C LEU A 128 14.04 9.00 -13.05
N ASP A 129 13.04 9.88 -12.98
CA ASP A 129 12.30 10.36 -14.15
C ASP A 129 13.25 10.99 -15.18
N ALA A 130 14.16 11.85 -14.72
CA ALA A 130 15.16 12.49 -15.57
C ALA A 130 16.18 11.50 -16.16
N LYS A 131 16.54 10.45 -15.41
CA LYS A 131 17.52 9.44 -15.86
C LYS A 131 16.92 8.39 -16.80
N MET A 132 15.68 8.00 -16.59
CA MET A 132 15.01 6.95 -17.35
C MET A 132 14.23 7.50 -18.56
N GLY A 133 13.98 8.81 -18.62
CA GLY A 133 13.16 9.42 -19.67
C GLY A 133 11.69 8.98 -19.62
N ARG A 134 11.22 8.47 -18.48
CA ARG A 134 9.84 8.07 -18.24
C ARG A 134 9.40 8.58 -16.88
N LYS A 135 8.14 8.97 -16.73
CA LYS A 135 7.56 9.33 -15.44
C LYS A 135 7.15 8.08 -14.68
N ILE A 136 7.56 7.95 -13.42
CA ILE A 136 7.06 6.93 -12.50
C ILE A 136 5.81 7.48 -11.81
N ASP A 137 4.67 6.81 -12.02
CA ASP A 137 3.43 7.23 -11.39
C ASP A 137 3.51 7.10 -9.86
N HIS A 138 3.02 8.11 -9.16
CA HIS A 138 3.09 8.15 -7.71
C HIS A 138 1.94 8.95 -7.12
N SER A 139 1.60 8.64 -5.86
CA SER A 139 0.61 9.36 -5.08
C SER A 139 0.94 9.34 -3.59
N VAL A 140 0.41 10.30 -2.85
CA VAL A 140 0.48 10.37 -1.39
C VAL A 140 -0.82 9.85 -0.79
N VAL A 141 -0.72 9.12 0.32
CA VAL A 141 -1.87 8.75 1.16
C VAL A 141 -1.65 9.27 2.57
N LEU A 142 -2.67 9.94 3.11
CA LEU A 142 -2.66 10.33 4.52
C LEU A 142 -2.95 9.11 5.38
N THR A 143 -2.13 8.83 6.38
CA THR A 143 -2.28 7.70 7.29
C THR A 143 -2.49 8.15 8.72
N ARG A 144 -3.05 7.26 9.55
CA ARG A 144 -3.43 7.53 10.94
C ARG A 144 -4.29 8.78 11.09
N VAL A 145 -5.17 9.03 10.14
CA VAL A 145 -6.12 10.14 10.23
C VAL A 145 -7.15 9.79 11.30
N ASN A 146 -7.22 10.59 12.36
CA ASN A 146 -8.23 10.41 13.40
C ASN A 146 -9.63 10.57 12.78
N ALA A 147 -10.54 9.63 13.07
CA ALA A 147 -11.89 9.60 12.50
C ALA A 147 -12.74 10.85 12.84
N MET A 148 -12.35 11.61 13.87
CA MET A 148 -12.98 12.87 14.26
C MET A 148 -12.49 14.08 13.45
N VAL A 149 -11.43 13.93 12.66
CA VAL A 149 -10.90 15.03 11.85
C VAL A 149 -11.94 15.44 10.80
N SER A 150 -12.26 16.73 10.78
CA SER A 150 -13.22 17.26 9.81
C SER A 150 -12.74 17.08 8.37
N THR A 151 -13.68 16.82 7.47
CA THR A 151 -13.42 16.78 6.02
C THR A 151 -12.77 18.07 5.52
N ARG A 152 -13.14 19.23 6.06
CA ARG A 152 -12.54 20.53 5.74
C ARG A 152 -11.04 20.59 6.05
N ALA A 153 -10.62 20.09 7.23
CA ALA A 153 -9.21 20.09 7.61
C ALA A 153 -8.39 19.18 6.68
N LEU A 154 -8.93 18.00 6.34
CA LEU A 154 -8.28 17.10 5.39
C LEU A 154 -8.15 17.72 3.99
N LEU A 155 -9.19 18.43 3.52
CA LEU A 155 -9.14 19.15 2.24
C LEU A 155 -8.04 20.21 2.23
N GLN A 156 -7.79 20.92 3.33
CA GLN A 156 -6.71 21.92 3.40
C GLN A 156 -5.32 21.26 3.30
N VAL A 157 -5.10 20.16 4.03
CA VAL A 157 -3.84 19.40 3.94
C VAL A 157 -3.65 18.87 2.51
N LYS A 158 -4.72 18.35 1.91
CA LYS A 158 -4.72 17.88 0.52
C LYS A 158 -4.32 18.99 -0.45
N MET A 159 -4.99 20.15 -0.41
CA MET A 159 -4.69 21.28 -1.29
C MET A 159 -3.24 21.75 -1.16
N LEU A 160 -2.70 21.78 0.06
CA LEU A 160 -1.31 22.15 0.30
C LEU A 160 -0.34 21.18 -0.39
N LEU A 161 -0.60 19.87 -0.32
CA LEU A 161 0.23 18.85 -0.96
C LEU A 161 0.08 18.85 -2.49
N GLU A 162 -1.15 19.02 -2.98
CA GLU A 162 -1.43 19.11 -4.42
C GLU A 162 -0.80 20.35 -5.06
N SER A 163 -0.66 21.46 -4.33
CA SER A 163 0.06 22.65 -4.82
C SER A 163 1.53 22.39 -5.14
N ARG A 164 2.09 21.26 -4.66
CA ARG A 164 3.44 20.78 -4.98
C ARG A 164 3.46 19.80 -6.14
N ASN A 165 2.37 19.71 -6.91
CA ASN A 165 2.20 18.81 -8.06
C ASN A 165 2.26 17.32 -7.71
N VAL A 166 1.87 16.97 -6.47
CA VAL A 166 1.81 15.58 -5.98
C VAL A 166 0.35 15.18 -5.84
N ARG A 167 -0.06 14.09 -6.50
CA ARG A 167 -1.42 13.55 -6.37
C ARG A 167 -1.61 13.00 -4.95
N VAL A 168 -2.66 13.43 -4.27
CA VAL A 168 -3.04 12.91 -2.94
C VAL A 168 -4.33 12.11 -3.07
N LEU A 169 -4.36 10.91 -2.50
CA LEU A 169 -5.58 10.10 -2.45
C LEU A 169 -6.65 10.81 -1.61
N ASN A 170 -7.90 10.73 -2.07
CA ASN A 170 -9.07 11.24 -1.37
C ASN A 170 -9.41 10.39 -0.15
N THR A 171 -9.08 9.10 -0.18
CA THR A 171 -9.35 8.16 0.89
C THR A 171 -8.14 8.05 1.82
N PRO A 172 -8.15 8.70 3.00
CA PRO A 172 -7.09 8.51 3.98
C PRO A 172 -7.20 7.13 4.64
N ILE A 173 -6.09 6.62 5.16
CA ILE A 173 -6.09 5.48 6.08
C ILE A 173 -6.35 6.02 7.49
N ALA A 174 -7.51 5.72 8.04
CA ALA A 174 -7.90 6.19 9.35
C ALA A 174 -7.09 5.51 10.47
N GLU A 175 -6.95 6.18 11.61
CA GLU A 175 -6.44 5.55 12.82
C GLU A 175 -7.53 4.66 13.43
N ARG A 176 -7.30 3.34 13.43
CA ARG A 176 -8.25 2.34 13.90
C ARG A 176 -7.56 1.25 14.71
N ALA A 177 -8.23 0.75 15.76
CA ALA A 177 -7.77 -0.41 16.52
C ALA A 177 -7.61 -1.63 15.61
N ALA A 178 -8.62 -1.91 14.77
CA ALA A 178 -8.59 -3.02 13.80
C ALA A 178 -7.32 -3.07 12.92
N PHE A 179 -6.75 -1.93 12.54
CA PHE A 179 -5.53 -1.88 11.71
C PHE A 179 -4.25 -2.20 12.50
N ARG A 180 -4.28 -2.05 13.82
CA ARG A 180 -3.19 -2.48 14.71
C ARG A 180 -3.38 -3.95 15.09
N ASP A 181 -4.60 -4.34 15.42
CA ASP A 181 -4.92 -5.67 15.95
C ASP A 181 -4.61 -6.80 14.95
N ILE A 182 -4.60 -6.54 13.64
CA ILE A 182 -4.17 -7.54 12.65
C ILE A 182 -2.73 -7.99 12.87
N PHE A 183 -1.83 -7.12 13.34
CA PHE A 183 -0.43 -7.48 13.58
C PHE A 183 -0.27 -8.46 14.75
N ASP A 184 -1.17 -8.38 15.74
CA ASP A 184 -1.14 -9.25 16.92
C ASP A 184 -1.83 -10.60 16.67
N HIS A 185 -2.91 -10.60 15.88
CA HIS A 185 -3.76 -11.79 15.70
C HIS A 185 -3.55 -12.50 14.36
N GLY A 186 -2.83 -11.89 13.42
CA GLY A 186 -2.79 -12.34 12.03
C GLY A 186 -4.14 -12.19 11.33
N GLY A 187 -4.26 -12.79 10.15
CA GLY A 187 -5.46 -12.81 9.33
C GLY A 187 -5.75 -11.46 8.65
N THR A 188 -6.97 -11.35 8.13
CA THR A 188 -7.44 -10.15 7.42
C THR A 188 -8.36 -9.33 8.31
N ILE A 189 -8.59 -8.05 7.97
CA ILE A 189 -9.59 -7.22 8.67
C ILE A 189 -10.98 -7.89 8.65
N ALA A 190 -11.31 -8.63 7.59
CA ALA A 190 -12.58 -9.33 7.47
C ALA A 190 -12.69 -10.56 8.38
N ALA A 191 -11.57 -11.08 8.87
CA ALA A 191 -11.50 -12.23 9.77
C ALA A 191 -11.42 -11.82 11.26
N LEU A 192 -11.34 -10.52 11.57
CA LEU A 192 -11.29 -10.06 12.95
C LEU A 192 -12.62 -10.32 13.68
N ASP A 193 -12.50 -10.74 14.94
CA ASP A 193 -13.64 -10.95 15.82
C ASP A 193 -14.28 -9.61 16.20
N CYS A 194 -15.48 -9.36 15.67
CA CYS A 194 -16.25 -8.14 15.89
C CYS A 194 -16.73 -7.97 17.35
N GLN A 195 -16.65 -9.02 18.19
CA GLN A 195 -16.91 -8.91 19.63
C GLN A 195 -15.71 -8.36 20.41
N LYS A 196 -14.50 -8.54 19.89
CA LYS A 196 -13.25 -8.08 20.52
C LYS A 196 -12.76 -6.76 19.94
N VAL A 197 -12.99 -6.55 18.64
CA VAL A 197 -12.53 -5.36 17.91
C VAL A 197 -13.75 -4.51 17.53
N SER A 198 -13.75 -3.25 17.96
CA SER A 198 -14.82 -2.32 17.62
C SER A 198 -14.66 -1.72 16.21
N ASN A 199 -15.78 -1.40 15.56
CA ASN A 199 -15.84 -0.69 14.27
C ASN A 199 -15.10 -1.41 13.11
N VAL A 200 -15.11 -2.74 13.07
CA VAL A 200 -14.52 -3.55 11.98
C VAL A 200 -15.19 -3.25 10.63
N ASP A 201 -16.50 -3.02 10.63
CA ASP A 201 -17.30 -2.60 9.47
C ASP A 201 -16.74 -1.33 8.81
N LYS A 202 -16.48 -0.29 9.61
CA LYS A 202 -15.89 0.97 9.14
C LYS A 202 -14.43 0.81 8.73
N ALA A 203 -13.70 -0.12 9.35
CA ALA A 203 -12.34 -0.45 8.95
C ALA A 203 -12.34 -1.09 7.55
N LEU A 204 -13.24 -2.06 7.30
CA LEU A 204 -13.43 -2.68 6.00
C LEU A 204 -13.84 -1.69 4.92
N GLU A 205 -14.78 -0.80 5.22
CA GLU A 205 -15.18 0.25 4.29
C GLU A 205 -14.00 1.15 3.90
N ASN A 206 -13.21 1.59 4.88
CA ASN A 206 -12.03 2.42 4.62
C ASN A 206 -11.00 1.70 3.73
N VAL A 207 -10.74 0.42 4.00
CA VAL A 207 -9.83 -0.42 3.20
C VAL A 207 -10.33 -0.58 1.77
N ARG A 208 -11.62 -0.86 1.59
CA ARG A 208 -12.25 -1.01 0.27
C ARG A 208 -12.13 0.26 -0.57
N LEU A 209 -12.45 1.42 0.03
CA LEU A 209 -12.36 2.71 -0.64
C LEU A 209 -10.91 3.04 -1.01
N PHE A 210 -9.97 2.79 -0.10
CA PHE A 210 -8.54 3.01 -0.33
C PHE A 210 -8.01 2.13 -1.46
N ALA A 211 -8.31 0.83 -1.44
CA ALA A 211 -7.89 -0.11 -2.46
C ALA A 211 -8.51 0.22 -3.83
N ALA A 212 -9.81 0.52 -3.87
CA ALA A 212 -10.51 0.88 -5.10
C ALA A 212 -9.96 2.17 -5.73
N GLU A 213 -9.68 3.19 -4.92
CA GLU A 213 -9.08 4.43 -5.40
C GLU A 213 -7.67 4.18 -5.95
N LEU A 214 -6.82 3.44 -5.24
CA LEU A 214 -5.47 3.13 -5.72
C LEU A 214 -5.51 2.31 -7.02
N LEU A 215 -6.36 1.28 -7.10
CA LEU A 215 -6.54 0.47 -8.30
C LEU A 215 -6.96 1.31 -9.52
N ALA A 216 -7.78 2.35 -9.33
CA ALA A 216 -8.20 3.25 -10.39
C ALA A 216 -7.04 4.12 -10.94
N LEU A 217 -5.95 4.26 -10.19
CA LEU A 217 -4.73 4.96 -10.64
C LEU A 217 -3.75 4.03 -11.38
N LEU A 218 -3.89 2.72 -11.23
CA LEU A 218 -2.98 1.76 -11.83
C LEU A 218 -3.28 1.57 -13.33
N PRO A 219 -2.29 1.17 -14.13
CA PRO A 219 -2.50 0.85 -15.54
C PRO A 219 -3.60 -0.20 -15.72
N ALA A 220 -4.42 -0.06 -16.78
CA ALA A 220 -5.60 -0.90 -17.07
C ALA A 220 -5.35 -2.43 -17.11
N ARG A 221 -4.08 -2.87 -17.12
CA ARG A 221 -3.69 -4.29 -17.02
C ARG A 221 -4.06 -4.92 -15.66
N VAL A 222 -4.29 -4.14 -14.60
CA VAL A 222 -4.73 -4.66 -13.28
C VAL A 222 -6.23 -4.98 -13.28
N VAL A 223 -7.03 -4.08 -13.85
CA VAL A 223 -8.51 -4.12 -13.82
C VAL A 223 -9.08 -5.37 -14.51
N ARG A 224 -8.34 -5.97 -15.46
CA ARG A 224 -8.79 -7.13 -16.24
C ARG A 224 -8.48 -8.50 -15.65
N SER A 225 -7.73 -8.58 -14.54
CA SER A 225 -7.44 -9.84 -13.86
C SER A 225 -8.50 -10.24 -12.83
N GLY A 226 -9.32 -9.29 -12.38
CA GLY A 226 -10.59 -9.59 -11.71
C GLY A 226 -11.58 -10.11 -12.75
N ARG A 227 -11.83 -11.42 -12.78
CA ARG A 227 -12.86 -12.05 -13.62
C ARG A 227 -14.15 -11.23 -13.58
N ASP A 228 -14.62 -10.82 -14.76
CA ASP A 228 -15.90 -10.14 -15.06
C ASP A 228 -16.86 -9.95 -13.87
N PHE A 229 -16.75 -8.83 -13.17
CA PHE A 229 -17.81 -8.36 -12.28
C PHE A 229 -18.90 -7.69 -13.12
N ARG A 230 -19.81 -8.50 -13.68
CA ARG A 230 -21.14 -7.99 -14.04
C ARG A 230 -21.85 -7.68 -12.73
N PHE A 231 -22.02 -6.40 -12.43
CA PHE A 231 -23.06 -5.95 -11.50
C PHE A 231 -24.38 -6.52 -12.00
N GLY A 232 -24.88 -7.55 -11.31
CA GLY A 232 -26.24 -8.02 -11.48
C GLY A 232 -27.18 -6.90 -11.07
N ARG A 233 -27.58 -6.08 -12.05
CA ARG A 233 -28.87 -5.39 -11.99
C ARG A 233 -29.92 -6.49 -11.96
N ARG A 234 -30.39 -6.86 -10.77
CA ARG A 234 -31.76 -7.34 -10.63
C ARG A 234 -32.65 -6.12 -10.84
N ALA A 235 -33.10 -5.95 -12.07
CA ALA A 235 -34.28 -5.16 -12.39
C ALA A 235 -35.46 -6.14 -12.47
N ALA A 236 -36.53 -5.79 -11.74
CA ALA A 236 -37.85 -6.42 -11.68
C ALA A 236 -37.92 -7.84 -11.10
#